data_AF-A0A7C7NN68-F1
#
_entry.id   AF-A0A7C7NN68-F1
#
_cell.length_a   1.000
_cell.length_b   1.000
_cell.length_c   1.000
_cell.angle_alpha   90.00
_cell.angle_beta   90.00
_cell.angle_gamma   90.00
#
_symmetry.space_group_name_H-M   'P 1'
#
loop_
_entity.id
_entity.type
_entity.pdbx_description
1 polymer ?
#
loop_
_entity_poly.entity_id
_entity_poly.type
_entity_poly.pdbx_seq_one_letter_code
_entity_poly.pdbx_strand_id
1 'polypeptide(L)'
;MEKDVMMIRITLWAMIVINVLFLFAEFMDDMFPLVSENIVRVMGSVRAPLMIIELLAIGTLFVDLVVRFDKLKEELQIAHVVAVGFCVISFMFQIFVFYMDTAFLS
;
A
#
# COMPACT_ATOMS: atom_id res chain seq x y z
N MET A 1 -24.60 0.30 5.51
CA MET A 1 -24.20 1.03 4.29
C MET A 1 -23.25 2.18 4.57
N GLU A 2 -23.61 3.20 5.36
CA GLU A 2 -22.72 4.35 5.60
C GLU A 2 -21.43 3.99 6.35
N LYS A 3 -21.54 3.13 7.38
CA LYS A 3 -20.39 2.60 8.14
C LYS A 3 -19.43 1.77 7.27
N ASP A 4 -19.95 1.00 6.32
CA ASP A 4 -19.14 0.12 5.47
C ASP A 4 -18.26 0.94 4.51
N VAL A 5 -18.83 1.99 3.92
CA VAL A 5 -18.12 2.94 3.06
C VAL A 5 -17.05 3.69 3.84
N MET A 6 -17.32 4.04 5.10
CA MET A 6 -16.34 4.68 5.98
C MET A 6 -15.15 3.75 6.27
N MET A 7 -15.40 2.48 6.58
CA MET A 7 -14.34 1.50 6.82
C MET A 7 -13.44 1.30 5.60
N ILE A 8 -14.02 1.17 4.40
CA ILE A 8 -13.26 1.03 3.16
C ILE A 8 -12.37 2.25 2.90
N ARG A 9 -12.89 3.47 3.15
CA ARG A 9 -12.11 4.69 2.97
C ARG A 9 -10.94 4.78 3.95
N ILE A 10 -11.13 4.34 5.19
CA ILE A 10 -10.06 4.25 6.19
C ILE A 10 -8.99 3.25 5.73
N THR A 11 -9.40 2.07 5.25
CA THR A 11 -8.47 1.06 4.71
C THR A 11 -7.68 1.62 3.53
N LEU A 12 -8.33 2.33 2.60
CA LEU A 12 -7.66 2.97 1.48
C LEU A 12 -6.59 3.98 1.95
N TRP A 13 -6.95 4.88 2.87
CA TRP A 13 -5.99 5.85 3.41
C TRP A 13 -4.83 5.18 4.14
N ALA A 14 -5.11 4.15 4.94
CA ALA A 14 -4.08 3.39 5.63
C ALA A 14 -3.11 2.73 4.62
N MET A 15 -3.63 2.10 3.57
CA MET A 15 -2.82 1.48 2.53
C MET A 15 -1.97 2.49 1.76
N ILE A 16 -2.51 3.66 1.42
CA ILE A 16 -1.74 4.71 0.77
C ILE A 16 -0.58 5.16 1.67
N VAL A 17 -0.85 5.39 2.96
CA VAL A 17 0.19 5.82 3.91
C VAL A 17 1.30 4.78 4.02
N ILE A 18 0.97 3.50 4.16
CA ILE A 18 1.99 2.44 4.29
C ILE A 18 2.82 2.31 3.00
N ASN A 19 2.18 2.28 1.83
CA ASN A 19 2.89 2.19 0.54
C ASN A 19 3.77 3.43 0.30
N VAL A 20 3.30 4.63 0.65
CA VAL A 20 4.09 5.86 0.52
C VAL A 20 5.27 5.85 1.48
N LEU A 21 5.09 5.39 2.72
CA LEU A 21 6.20 5.24 3.68
C LEU A 21 7.26 4.26 3.17
N PHE A 22 6.82 3.14 2.59
CA PHE A 22 7.72 2.17 1.97
C PHE A 22 8.52 2.79 0.82
N LEU A 23 7.83 3.39 -0.16
CA LEU A 23 8.47 4.02 -1.31
C LEU A 23 9.39 5.18 -0.89
N PHE A 24 8.98 5.95 0.11
CA PHE A 24 9.80 7.04 0.66
C PHE A 24 11.08 6.48 1.28
N ALA A 25 10.99 5.43 2.10
CA ALA A 25 12.17 4.81 2.70
C ALA A 25 13.13 4.25 1.64
N GLU A 26 12.58 3.63 0.58
CA GLU A 26 13.38 3.04 -0.50
C GLU A 26 14.05 4.10 -1.40
N PHE A 27 13.31 5.12 -1.84
CA PHE A 27 13.84 6.10 -2.80
C PHE A 27 14.60 7.27 -2.16
N MET A 28 14.35 7.57 -0.88
CA MET A 28 14.95 8.72 -0.19
C MET A 28 16.11 8.35 0.74
N ASP A 29 16.55 7.08 0.73
CA ASP A 29 17.62 6.58 1.60
C ASP A 29 18.90 7.42 1.48
N ASP A 30 19.25 7.81 0.25
CA ASP A 30 20.44 8.64 -0.03
C ASP A 30 20.32 10.09 0.47
N MET A 31 19.11 10.67 0.52
CA MET A 31 18.91 12.07 0.89
C MET A 31 18.55 12.26 2.38
N PHE A 32 17.87 11.29 3.00
CA PHE A 32 17.38 11.36 4.37
C PHE A 32 17.64 10.05 5.16
N PRO A 33 18.92 9.68 5.37
CA PRO A 33 19.29 8.37 5.92
C PRO A 33 18.76 8.10 7.34
N LEU A 34 18.69 9.13 8.18
CA LEU A 34 18.15 9.00 9.56
C LEU A 34 16.66 8.65 9.59
N VAL A 35 15.90 9.10 8.60
CA VAL A 35 14.45 8.87 8.53
C VAL A 35 14.18 7.52 7.88
N SER A 36 14.87 7.18 6.79
CA SER A 36 14.75 5.89 6.12
C SER A 36 15.14 4.74 7.04
N GLU A 37 16.27 4.83 7.76
CA GLU A 37 16.73 3.77 8.67
C GLU A 37 15.69 3.46 9.75
N ASN A 38 15.07 4.50 10.32
CA ASN A 38 14.06 4.30 11.37
C ASN A 38 12.78 3.66 10.80
N ILE A 39 12.36 4.03 9.59
CA ILE A 39 11.22 3.42 8.90
C ILE A 39 11.52 1.95 8.58
N VAL A 40 12.69 1.67 7.98
CA VAL A 40 13.12 0.31 7.63
C VAL A 40 13.24 -0.56 8.87
N ARG A 41 13.76 -0.04 9.98
CA ARG A 41 13.86 -0.80 11.23
C ARG A 41 12.51 -1.21 11.78
N VAL A 42 11.57 -0.26 11.85
CA VAL A 42 10.22 -0.51 12.36
C VAL A 42 9.46 -1.46 11.42
N MET A 43 9.42 -1.14 10.12
CA MET A 43 8.73 -1.96 9.12
C MET A 43 9.38 -3.34 8.97
N GLY A 44 10.71 -3.42 9.02
CA GLY A 44 11.48 -4.66 8.95
C GLY A 44 11.09 -5.65 10.04
N SER A 45 10.88 -5.18 11.28
CA SER A 45 10.48 -6.02 12.41
C SER A 45 9.14 -6.74 12.22
N VAL A 46 8.26 -6.17 11.40
CA VAL A 46 6.90 -6.69 11.13
C VAL A 46 6.63 -6.88 9.64
N ARG A 47 7.67 -6.97 8.81
CA ARG A 47 7.54 -6.88 7.35
C ARG A 47 6.67 -8.00 6.78
N ALA A 48 6.93 -9.23 7.18
CA ALA A 48 6.17 -10.40 6.74
C ALA A 48 4.67 -10.33 7.11
N PRO A 49 4.29 -10.14 8.39
CA PRO A 49 2.88 -10.01 8.73
C PRO A 49 2.22 -8.76 8.12
N LEU A 50 2.97 -7.67 7.98
CA LEU A 50 2.47 -6.45 7.33
C LEU A 50 2.11 -6.72 5.86
N MET A 51 2.98 -7.37 5.09
CA MET A 51 2.71 -7.71 3.68
C MET A 51 1.49 -8.61 3.51
N ILE A 52 1.23 -9.53 4.45
CA ILE A 52 0.03 -10.38 4.41
C ILE A 52 -1.24 -9.53 4.62
N ILE A 53 -1.21 -8.61 5.59
CA ILE A 53 -2.33 -7.69 5.84
C ILE A 53 -2.55 -6.77 4.64
N GLU A 54 -1.47 -6.25 4.05
CA GLU A 54 -1.51 -5.41 2.85
C GLU A 54 -2.13 -6.16 1.66
N LEU A 55 -1.77 -7.43 1.45
CA LEU A 55 -2.38 -8.26 0.41
C LEU A 55 -3.90 -8.38 0.59
N LEU A 56 -4.36 -8.65 1.81
CA LEU A 56 -5.79 -8.75 2.12
C LEU A 56 -6.50 -7.40 1.94
N ALA A 57 -5.88 -6.30 2.39
CA ALA A 57 -6.42 -4.96 2.25
C ALA A 57 -6.50 -4.53 0.78
N ILE A 58 -5.48 -4.80 -0.03
CA ILE A 58 -5.48 -4.49 -1.47
C ILE A 58 -6.53 -5.35 -2.18
N GLY A 59 -6.60 -6.65 -1.87
CA GLY A 59 -7.62 -7.53 -2.45
C GLY A 59 -9.03 -7.05 -2.15
N THR A 60 -9.31 -6.65 -0.91
CA THR A 60 -10.62 -6.10 -0.54
C THR A 60 -10.91 -4.75 -1.19
N LEU A 61 -9.94 -3.84 -1.27
CA LEU A 61 -10.08 -2.56 -1.98
C LEU A 61 -10.31 -2.76 -3.48
N PHE A 62 -9.63 -3.72 -4.09
CA PHE A 62 -9.79 -4.04 -5.51
C PHE A 62 -11.19 -4.63 -5.80
N VAL A 63 -11.65 -5.58 -4.97
CA VAL A 63 -13.00 -6.13 -5.08
C VAL A 63 -14.05 -5.04 -4.87
N ASP A 64 -13.86 -4.15 -3.89
CA ASP A 64 -14.78 -3.03 -3.68
C ASP A 64 -14.83 -2.09 -4.87
N LEU A 65 -13.66 -1.76 -5.45
CA LEU A 65 -13.59 -0.95 -6.67
C LEU A 65 -14.40 -1.60 -7.80
N VAL A 66 -14.23 -2.90 -8.05
CA VAL A 66 -14.95 -3.61 -9.12
C VAL A 66 -16.45 -3.68 -8.86
N VAL A 67 -16.87 -3.98 -7.63
CA VAL A 67 -18.29 -4.17 -7.28
C VAL A 67 -19.05 -2.85 -7.20
N ARG A 68 -18.39 -1.77 -6.75
CA ARG A 68 -19.03 -0.47 -6.52
C ARG A 68 -18.69 0.58 -7.57
N PHE A 69 -17.98 0.21 -8.63
CA PHE A 69 -17.57 1.10 -9.71
C PHE A 69 -18.71 2.00 -10.21
N ASP A 70 -19.86 1.40 -10.55
CA ASP A 70 -21.02 2.10 -11.12
C ASP A 70 -21.78 2.98 -10.10
N LYS A 71 -21.47 2.86 -8.80
CA LYS A 71 -22.11 3.64 -7.73
C LYS A 71 -21.30 4.86 -7.31
N LEU A 72 -20.08 5.00 -7.81
CA LEU A 72 -19.23 6.16 -7.56
C LEU A 72 -19.64 7.33 -8.48
N LYS A 73 -19.49 8.56 -8.00
CA LYS A 73 -19.60 9.76 -8.85
C LYS A 73 -18.44 9.76 -9.86
N GLU A 74 -18.71 10.06 -11.13
CA GLU A 74 -17.72 10.04 -12.23
C GLU A 74 -16.39 10.74 -11.88
N GLU A 75 -16.44 11.91 -11.24
CA GLU A 75 -15.23 12.66 -10.86
C GLU A 75 -14.37 11.96 -9.80
N LEU A 76 -15.00 11.26 -8.84
CA LEU A 76 -14.29 10.53 -7.78
C LEU A 76 -13.91 9.11 -8.20
N GLN A 77 -14.58 8.58 -9.23
CA GLN A 77 -14.35 7.24 -9.75
C GLN A 77 -12.93 7.13 -10.31
N ILE A 78 -12.49 8.10 -11.12
CA ILE A 78 -11.13 8.12 -11.68
C ILE A 78 -10.09 8.19 -10.56
N ALA A 79 -10.27 9.10 -9.59
CA ALA A 79 -9.35 9.23 -8.46
C ALA A 79 -9.27 7.95 -7.62
N HIS A 80 -10.39 7.26 -7.41
CA HIS A 80 -10.43 6.01 -6.66
C HIS A 80 -9.74 4.87 -7.40
N VAL A 81 -9.96 4.75 -8.72
CA VAL A 81 -9.26 3.77 -9.58
C VAL A 81 -7.76 4.00 -9.52
N VAL A 82 -7.31 5.26 -9.67
CA VAL A 82 -5.88 5.61 -9.62
C VAL A 82 -5.29 5.28 -8.25
N ALA A 83 -6.00 5.59 -7.16
CA ALA A 83 -5.53 5.29 -5.81
C ALA A 83 -5.38 3.79 -5.56
N VAL A 84 -6.37 2.97 -5.95
CA VAL A 84 -6.29 1.51 -5.81
C VAL A 84 -5.20 0.94 -6.72
N GLY A 85 -5.10 1.42 -7.96
CA GLY A 85 -4.04 1.03 -8.89
C GLY A 85 -2.65 1.35 -8.36
N PHE A 86 -2.47 2.53 -7.77
CA PHE A 86 -1.23 2.91 -7.10
C PHE A 86 -0.87 1.96 -5.95
N CYS A 87 -1.83 1.59 -5.10
CA CYS A 87 -1.61 0.62 -4.03
C CYS A 87 -1.20 -0.76 -4.56
N VAL A 88 -1.83 -1.24 -5.65
CA VAL A 88 -1.47 -2.53 -6.28
C VAL A 88 -0.05 -2.48 -6.84
N ILE A 89 0.30 -1.45 -7.61
CA ILE A 89 1.63 -1.31 -8.23
C ILE A 89 2.71 -1.20 -7.15
N SER A 90 2.48 -0.37 -6.13
CA SER A 90 3.43 -0.17 -5.03
C SER A 90 3.67 -1.45 -4.25
N PHE A 91 2.62 -2.23 -3.99
CA PHE A 91 2.74 -3.52 -3.32
C PHE A 91 3.47 -4.57 -4.16
N MET A 92 3.23 -4.60 -5.48
CA MET A 92 4.01 -5.47 -6.39
C MET A 92 5.50 -5.10 -6.36
N PHE A 93 5.82 -3.81 -6.35
CA PHE A 93 7.19 -3.33 -6.20
C PHE A 93 7.79 -3.74 -4.84
N GLN A 94 7.04 -3.63 -3.75
CA GLN A 94 7.47 -4.07 -2.42
C GLN A 94 7.76 -5.57 -2.36
N ILE A 95 6.93 -6.41 -2.97
CA ILE A 95 7.19 -7.86 -3.10
C ILE A 95 8.50 -8.08 -3.86
N PHE A 96 8.72 -7.35 -4.96
CA PHE A 96 9.93 -7.47 -5.75
C PHE A 96 11.17 -7.09 -4.94
N VAL A 97 11.16 -5.96 -4.22
CA VAL A 97 12.26 -5.54 -3.33
C VAL A 97 12.49 -6.59 -2.24
N PHE A 98 11.43 -7.08 -1.59
CA PHE A 98 11.55 -8.12 -0.57
C PHE A 98 12.15 -9.43 -1.13
N TYR A 99 11.76 -9.82 -2.34
CA TYR A 99 12.32 -10.98 -3.01
C TYR A 99 13.81 -10.77 -3.31
N MET A 100 14.20 -9.59 -3.81
CA MET A 100 15.59 -9.23 -4.06
C MET A 100 16.39 -9.27 -2.75
N ASP A 101 15.94 -8.60 -1.69
CA ASP A 101 16.59 -8.65 -0.37
C ASP A 101 16.82 -10.10 0.08
N THR A 102 15.79 -10.95 -0.04
CA THR A 102 15.89 -12.36 0.37
C THR A 102 16.83 -13.17 -0.52
N ALA A 103 16.87 -12.90 -1.82
CA ALA A 103 17.70 -13.62 -2.78
C ALA A 103 19.17 -13.20 -2.76
N PHE A 104 19.46 -11.93 -2.45
CA PHE A 104 20.83 -11.39 -2.40
C PHE A 104 21.47 -11.50 -1.01
N LEU A 105 20.69 -11.70 0.06
CA LEU A 105 21.19 -11.98 1.42
C LEU A 105 21.32 -13.49 1.74
N SER A 106 21.23 -14.38 0.74
CA SER A 106 21.62 -15.81 0.86
C SER A 106 23.06 -16.03 0.41
#